data_AF-A0A7L4QLT8-F1
#
_entry.id   AF-A0A7L4QLT8-F1
#
_cell.length_a   1.000
_cell.length_b   1.000
_cell.length_c   1.000
_cell.angle_alpha   90.00
_cell.angle_beta   90.00
_cell.angle_gamma   90.00
#
_symmetry.space_group_name_H-M   'P 1'
#
loop_
_entity.id
_entity.type
_entity.pdbx_description
1 polymer ?
#
loop_
_entity_poly.entity_id
_entity_poly.type
_entity_poly.pdbx_seq_one_letter_code
_entity_poly.pdbx_strand_id
1 'polypeptide(L)'
;MRKRNYNMYIIIGSIASGIILGLIGFFILNLSELAIAGIAIAVAPYLIIKMREQAWITEIEDQFPEFLRALADSQAAGMTLPQAIKMAQDDDYGRLSDEIKIMASKISWGVPFDEVLTSFADKVKSENVQGTVSLIVIAHHAGGNIIKILESAAESARMMRGLAKEQASKLGQYT
;
A
#
# COMPACT_ATOMS: atom_id res chain seq x y z
N MET A 1 -10.47 -5.07 -7.24
CA MET A 1 -11.06 -3.95 -8.02
C MET A 1 -12.55 -3.71 -7.77
N ARG A 2 -13.36 -4.68 -7.30
CA ARG A 2 -14.82 -4.55 -7.13
C ARG A 2 -15.29 -3.65 -5.97
N LYS A 3 -14.55 -3.55 -4.85
CA LYS A 3 -14.90 -2.65 -3.71
C LYS A 3 -14.81 -1.15 -4.04
N ARG A 4 -13.88 -0.74 -4.92
CA ARG A 4 -13.69 0.67 -5.30
C ARG A 4 -14.87 1.21 -6.11
N ASN A 5 -15.41 0.41 -7.02
CA ASN A 5 -16.56 0.80 -7.83
C ASN A 5 -17.83 0.87 -6.98
N TYR A 6 -18.00 -0.02 -6.01
CA TYR A 6 -19.16 0.00 -5.09
C TYR A 6 -19.20 1.27 -4.22
N ASN A 7 -18.06 1.67 -3.64
CA ASN A 7 -17.98 2.92 -2.88
C ASN A 7 -18.22 4.15 -3.76
N MET A 8 -17.80 4.11 -5.03
CA MET A 8 -18.05 5.17 -6.00
C MET A 8 -19.55 5.34 -6.29
N TYR A 9 -20.30 4.25 -6.47
CA TYR A 9 -21.76 4.32 -6.65
C TYR A 9 -22.49 4.84 -5.40
N ILE A 10 -22.03 4.49 -4.20
CA ILE A 10 -22.58 5.02 -2.95
C ILE A 10 -22.35 6.53 -2.83
N ILE A 11 -21.16 7.01 -3.17
CA ILE A 11 -20.83 8.44 -3.12
C ILE A 11 -21.69 9.22 -4.14
N ILE A 12 -21.79 8.73 -5.38
CA ILE A 12 -22.59 9.37 -6.43
C ILE A 12 -24.08 9.39 -6.06
N GLY A 13 -24.62 8.29 -5.54
CA GLY A 13 -26.02 8.20 -5.10
C GLY A 13 -26.34 9.13 -3.93
N SER A 14 -25.39 9.30 -3.00
CA SER A 14 -25.55 10.18 -1.84
C SER A 14 -25.52 11.66 -2.21
N ILE A 15 -24.61 12.03 -3.12
CA ILE A 15 -24.54 13.40 -3.66
C ILE A 15 -25.83 13.73 -4.42
N ALA A 16 -26.32 12.83 -5.29
CA ALA A 16 -27.55 13.05 -6.03
C ALA A 16 -28.77 13.18 -5.10
N SER A 17 -28.88 12.32 -4.08
CA SER A 17 -29.96 12.37 -3.09
C SER A 17 -29.92 13.67 -2.26
N GLY A 18 -28.75 14.10 -1.80
CA GLY A 18 -28.59 15.35 -1.05
C GLY A 18 -28.91 16.59 -1.87
N ILE A 19 -28.56 16.63 -3.16
CA ILE A 19 -28.91 17.71 -4.07
C ILE A 19 -30.43 17.76 -4.31
N ILE A 20 -31.07 16.61 -4.53
CA ILE A 20 -32.53 16.52 -4.76
C ILE A 20 -33.29 16.98 -3.52
N LEU A 21 -32.92 16.49 -2.33
CA LEU A 21 -33.56 16.88 -1.06
C LEU A 21 -33.32 18.36 -0.73
N GLY A 22 -32.11 18.87 -0.99
CA GLY A 22 -31.77 20.27 -0.80
C GLY A 22 -32.55 21.21 -1.72
N LEU A 23 -32.67 20.87 -3.01
CA LEU A 23 -33.44 21.66 -3.99
C LEU A 23 -34.95 21.63 -3.69
N ILE A 24 -35.49 20.47 -3.32
CA ILE A 24 -36.91 20.34 -2.92
C ILE A 24 -37.17 21.18 -1.66
N GLY A 25 -36.32 21.09 -0.64
CA GLY A 25 -36.47 21.85 0.60
C GLY A 25 -36.34 23.37 0.41
N PHE A 26 -35.37 23.80 -0.42
CA PHE A 26 -35.12 25.21 -0.71
C PHE A 26 -36.22 25.84 -1.57
N PHE A 27 -36.68 25.15 -2.62
CA PHE A 27 -37.62 25.72 -3.59
C PHE A 27 -39.09 25.62 -3.15
N ILE A 28 -39.46 24.59 -2.37
CA ILE A 28 -40.87 24.33 -2.01
C ILE A 28 -41.22 24.88 -0.62
N LEU A 29 -40.31 24.83 0.36
CA LEU A 29 -40.69 25.06 1.77
C LEU A 29 -40.07 26.30 2.43
N ASN A 30 -39.16 27.03 1.77
CA ASN A 30 -38.40 28.16 2.36
C ASN A 30 -37.74 27.82 3.72
N LEU A 31 -37.48 26.54 3.97
CA LEU A 31 -36.86 26.04 5.19
C LEU A 31 -35.35 26.00 4.98
N SER A 32 -34.65 27.05 5.40
CA SER A 32 -33.18 27.11 5.40
C SER A 32 -32.54 25.93 6.15
N GLU A 33 -33.26 25.36 7.12
CA GLU A 33 -32.85 24.18 7.90
C GLU A 33 -32.78 22.89 7.06
N LEU A 34 -33.62 22.75 6.02
CA LEU A 34 -33.60 21.57 5.12
C LEU A 34 -32.40 21.59 4.16
N ALA A 35 -31.93 22.78 3.79
CA ALA A 35 -30.74 22.91 2.96
C ALA A 35 -29.48 22.41 3.70
N ILE A 36 -29.38 22.70 5.00
CA ILE A 36 -28.30 22.20 5.87
C ILE A 36 -28.36 20.68 6.01
N ALA A 37 -29.56 20.12 6.19
CA ALA A 37 -29.76 18.67 6.25
C ALA A 37 -29.37 17.97 4.93
N GLY A 38 -29.70 18.56 3.77
CA GLY A 38 -29.32 18.03 2.46
C GLY A 38 -27.80 17.97 2.24
N ILE A 39 -27.07 19.00 2.66
CA ILE A 39 -25.59 19.03 2.63
C ILE A 39 -25.02 17.96 3.58
N ALA A 40 -25.57 17.83 4.79
CA ALA A 40 -25.14 16.81 5.74
C ALA A 40 -25.31 15.40 5.17
N ILE A 41 -26.43 15.10 4.50
CA ILE A 41 -26.68 13.80 3.87
C ILE A 41 -25.73 13.55 2.69
N ALA A 42 -25.37 14.57 1.92
CA ALA A 42 -24.41 14.44 0.82
C ALA A 42 -22.98 14.16 1.31
N VAL A 43 -22.56 14.81 2.41
CA VAL A 43 -21.17 14.75 2.93
C VAL A 43 -20.95 13.57 3.89
N ALA A 44 -21.95 13.20 4.68
CA ALA A 44 -21.86 12.13 5.67
C ALA A 44 -21.29 10.79 5.14
N PRO A 45 -21.76 10.23 4.00
CA PRO A 45 -21.25 8.95 3.51
C PRO A 45 -19.79 9.02 3.07
N TYR A 46 -19.34 10.16 2.52
CA TYR A 46 -17.93 10.37 2.19
C TYR A 46 -17.07 10.34 3.46
N LEU A 47 -17.49 11.06 4.52
CA LEU A 47 -16.78 11.07 5.79
C LEU A 47 -16.75 9.69 6.44
N ILE A 48 -17.87 8.97 6.47
CA ILE A 48 -17.94 7.62 7.05
C ILE A 48 -17.01 6.66 6.32
N ILE A 49 -16.99 6.68 4.98
CA ILE A 49 -16.08 5.81 4.20
C ILE A 49 -14.62 6.16 4.52
N LYS A 50 -14.26 7.44 4.55
CA LYS A 50 -12.90 7.88 4.84
C LYS A 50 -12.47 7.50 6.27
N MET A 51 -13.37 7.68 7.24
CA MET A 51 -13.12 7.28 8.64
C MET A 51 -12.94 5.77 8.77
N ARG A 52 -13.73 4.97 8.04
CA ARG A 52 -13.58 3.50 8.04
C ARG A 52 -12.30 3.04 7.36
N GLU A 53 -11.88 3.69 6.27
CA GLU A 53 -10.59 3.42 5.64
C GLU A 53 -9.45 3.76 6.61
N GLN A 54 -9.51 4.93 7.25
CA GLN A 54 -8.49 5.33 8.23
C GLN A 54 -8.43 4.38 9.43
N ALA A 55 -9.57 4.00 10.00
CA ALA A 55 -9.62 3.05 11.11
C ALA A 55 -9.05 1.68 10.71
N TRP A 56 -9.34 1.21 9.50
CA TRP A 56 -8.75 -0.03 8.98
C TRP A 56 -7.22 0.06 8.85
N ILE A 57 -6.69 1.20 8.37
CA ILE A 57 -5.25 1.42 8.29
C ILE A 57 -4.62 1.43 9.68
N THR A 58 -5.20 2.18 10.63
CA THR A 58 -4.69 2.26 12.01
C THR A 58 -4.68 0.90 12.69
N GLU A 59 -5.75 0.12 12.55
CA GLU A 59 -5.80 -1.25 13.11
C GLU A 59 -4.74 -2.18 12.49
N ILE A 60 -4.35 -1.98 11.22
CA ILE A 60 -3.22 -2.69 10.61
C ILE A 60 -1.89 -2.20 11.19
N GLU A 61 -1.70 -0.89 11.29
CA GLU A 61 -0.47 -0.30 11.85
C GLU A 61 -0.21 -0.76 13.28
N ASP A 62 -1.25 -0.92 14.09
CA ASP A 62 -1.15 -1.37 15.48
C ASP A 62 -0.64 -2.82 15.59
N GLN A 63 -1.01 -3.69 14.64
CA GLN A 63 -0.65 -5.12 14.64
C GLN A 63 0.62 -5.42 13.84
N PHE A 64 1.02 -4.50 12.98
CA PHE A 64 2.15 -4.67 12.08
C PHE A 64 3.49 -4.93 12.80
N PRO A 65 3.85 -4.24 13.89
CA PRO A 65 5.06 -4.53 14.65
C PRO A 65 5.12 -5.97 15.19
N GLU A 66 3.99 -6.50 15.68
CA GLU A 66 3.93 -7.86 16.20
C GLU A 66 4.10 -8.90 15.10
N PHE A 67 3.49 -8.66 13.92
CA PHE A 67 3.74 -9.47 12.74
C PHE A 67 5.22 -9.47 12.34
N LEU A 68 5.87 -8.30 12.32
CA LEU A 68 7.30 -8.21 12.01
C LEU A 68 8.17 -8.94 13.03
N ARG A 69 7.79 -8.92 14.30
CA ARG A 69 8.45 -9.69 15.36
C ARG A 69 8.34 -11.19 15.10
N ALA A 70 7.15 -11.69 14.79
CA ALA A 70 6.94 -13.10 14.47
C ALA A 70 7.75 -13.54 13.22
N LEU A 71 7.90 -12.66 12.22
CA LEU A 71 8.77 -12.92 11.08
C LEU A 71 10.25 -13.02 11.51
N ALA A 72 10.71 -12.11 12.38
CA ALA A 72 12.07 -12.12 12.89
C ALA A 72 12.35 -13.37 13.73
N ASP A 73 11.44 -13.77 14.61
CA ASP A 73 11.55 -14.98 15.44
C ASP A 73 11.58 -16.25 14.57
N SER A 74 10.72 -16.31 13.56
CA SER A 74 10.70 -17.41 12.58
C SER A 74 12.01 -17.47 11.77
N GLN A 75 12.54 -16.33 11.36
CA GLN A 75 13.81 -16.25 10.65
C GLN A 75 14.97 -16.69 11.54
N ALA A 76 14.98 -16.27 12.82
CA ALA A 76 15.96 -16.70 13.81
C ALA A 76 15.90 -18.23 14.07
N ALA A 77 14.71 -18.83 13.93
CA ALA A 77 14.53 -20.28 13.96
C ALA A 77 15.00 -21.00 12.67
N GLY A 78 15.58 -20.28 11.72
CA GLY A 78 16.15 -20.82 10.48
C GLY A 78 15.18 -20.88 9.29
N MET A 79 13.98 -20.31 9.42
CA MET A 79 13.04 -20.22 8.30
C MET A 79 13.48 -19.15 7.30
N THR A 80 13.14 -19.36 6.03
CA THR A 80 13.19 -18.28 5.03
C THR A 80 12.04 -17.30 5.25
N LEU A 81 12.20 -16.03 4.86
CA LEU A 81 11.12 -15.03 5.00
C LEU A 81 9.79 -15.45 4.34
N PRO A 82 9.77 -16.10 3.16
CA PRO A 82 8.53 -16.62 2.59
C PRO A 82 7.88 -17.72 3.45
N GLN A 83 8.68 -18.58 4.11
CA GLN A 83 8.17 -19.60 5.03
C GLN A 83 7.62 -18.95 6.30
N ALA A 84 8.29 -17.92 6.83
CA ALA A 84 7.82 -17.18 8.00
C ALA A 84 6.44 -16.55 7.77
N ILE A 85 6.17 -15.98 6.59
CA ILE A 85 4.82 -15.48 6.24
C ILE A 85 3.78 -16.60 6.19
N LYS A 86 4.15 -17.77 5.65
CA LYS A 86 3.26 -18.93 5.64
C LYS A 86 2.99 -19.47 7.04
N MET A 87 3.93 -19.36 7.96
CA MET A 87 3.72 -19.75 9.36
C MET A 87 2.79 -18.74 10.06
N ALA A 88 3.05 -17.45 9.89
CA ALA A 88 2.25 -16.38 10.50
C ALA A 88 0.79 -16.33 10.01
N GLN A 89 0.42 -17.03 8.93
CA GLN A 89 -0.97 -17.04 8.44
C GLN A 89 -1.95 -17.73 9.42
N ASP A 90 -1.42 -18.59 10.30
CA ASP A 90 -2.19 -19.38 11.25
C ASP A 90 -2.42 -18.65 12.59
N ASP A 91 -1.67 -17.56 12.83
CA ASP A 91 -1.80 -16.70 14.00
C ASP A 91 -2.85 -15.59 13.80
N ASP A 92 -3.32 -14.99 14.91
CA ASP A 92 -4.29 -13.89 14.88
C ASP A 92 -3.64 -12.52 15.12
N TYR A 93 -3.63 -11.71 14.07
CA TYR A 93 -3.19 -10.31 14.04
C TYR A 93 -4.37 -9.36 13.77
N GLY A 94 -5.60 -9.73 14.16
CA GLY A 94 -6.79 -8.92 13.97
C GLY A 94 -7.05 -8.60 12.49
N ARG A 95 -7.09 -7.32 12.12
CA ARG A 95 -7.34 -6.90 10.72
C ARG A 95 -6.21 -7.23 9.76
N LEU A 96 -5.01 -7.46 10.27
CA LEU A 96 -3.85 -7.80 9.45
C LEU A 96 -3.88 -9.28 9.02
N SER A 97 -4.56 -10.15 9.77
CA SER A 97 -4.67 -11.60 9.50
C SER A 97 -5.16 -11.91 8.07
N ASP A 98 -6.15 -11.16 7.58
CA ASP A 98 -6.67 -11.34 6.22
C ASP A 98 -5.61 -11.03 5.15
N GLU A 99 -4.79 -10.01 5.37
CA GLU A 99 -3.73 -9.63 4.44
C GLU A 99 -2.56 -10.63 4.50
N ILE A 100 -2.21 -11.14 5.68
CA ILE A 100 -1.19 -12.19 5.84
C ILE A 100 -1.61 -13.46 5.09
N LYS A 101 -2.88 -13.88 5.19
CA LYS A 101 -3.42 -15.01 4.42
C LYS A 101 -3.33 -14.79 2.90
N ILE A 102 -3.60 -13.56 2.44
CA ILE A 102 -3.43 -13.20 1.03
C ILE A 102 -1.96 -13.28 0.62
N MET A 103 -1.03 -12.79 1.45
CA MET A 103 0.41 -12.87 1.19
C MET A 103 0.89 -14.32 1.14
N ALA A 104 0.54 -15.14 2.14
CA ALA A 104 0.87 -16.56 2.19
C ALA A 104 0.32 -17.34 0.99
N SER A 105 -0.89 -17.00 0.55
CA SER A 105 -1.46 -17.52 -0.69
C SER A 105 -0.60 -17.12 -1.89
N LYS A 106 -0.37 -15.83 -2.16
CA LYS A 106 0.46 -15.39 -3.30
C LYS A 106 1.85 -16.07 -3.34
N ILE A 107 2.51 -16.21 -2.18
CA ILE A 107 3.79 -16.92 -2.07
C ILE A 107 3.64 -18.40 -2.46
N SER A 108 2.55 -19.05 -2.06
CA SER A 108 2.26 -20.44 -2.43
C SER A 108 1.99 -20.61 -3.93
N TRP A 109 1.53 -19.56 -4.60
CA TRP A 109 1.37 -19.52 -6.06
C TRP A 109 2.67 -19.12 -6.80
N GLY A 110 3.79 -18.95 -6.08
CA GLY A 110 5.09 -18.65 -6.67
C GLY A 110 5.35 -17.18 -6.97
N VAL A 111 4.51 -16.26 -6.48
CA VAL A 111 4.77 -14.82 -6.60
C VAL A 111 6.02 -14.47 -5.76
N PRO A 112 6.98 -13.69 -6.31
CA PRO A 112 8.18 -13.29 -5.58
C PRO A 112 7.85 -12.58 -4.26
N PHE A 113 8.62 -12.87 -3.21
CA PHE A 113 8.44 -12.30 -1.87
C PHE A 113 8.38 -10.78 -1.89
N ASP A 114 9.32 -10.15 -2.61
CA ASP A 114 9.43 -8.70 -2.71
C ASP A 114 8.14 -8.09 -3.31
N GLU A 115 7.62 -8.70 -4.39
CA GLU A 115 6.37 -8.28 -5.01
C GLU A 115 5.16 -8.47 -4.09
N VAL A 116 5.12 -9.57 -3.34
CA VAL A 116 4.05 -9.83 -2.36
C VAL A 116 4.04 -8.74 -1.29
N LEU A 117 5.18 -8.44 -0.68
CA LEU A 117 5.33 -7.44 0.36
C LEU A 117 5.01 -6.03 -0.15
N THR A 118 5.56 -5.63 -1.30
CA THR A 118 5.28 -4.32 -1.90
C THR A 118 3.79 -4.20 -2.24
N SER A 119 3.17 -5.24 -2.80
CA SER A 119 1.73 -5.21 -3.11
C SER A 119 0.84 -5.09 -1.86
N PHE A 120 1.30 -5.61 -0.72
CA PHE A 120 0.64 -5.44 0.57
C PHE A 120 0.77 -3.99 1.04
N ALA A 121 1.98 -3.43 1.04
CA ALA A 121 2.22 -2.04 1.43
C ALA A 121 1.43 -1.03 0.58
N ASP A 122 1.36 -1.24 -0.74
CA ASP A 122 0.60 -0.41 -1.68
C ASP A 122 -0.92 -0.48 -1.41
N LYS A 123 -1.40 -1.61 -0.90
CA LYS A 123 -2.82 -1.79 -0.56
C LYS A 123 -3.16 -1.12 0.76
N VAL A 124 -2.28 -1.19 1.76
CA VAL A 124 -2.50 -0.56 3.08
C VAL A 124 -2.41 0.97 2.97
N LYS A 125 -1.52 1.51 2.13
CA LYS A 125 -1.30 2.95 1.94
C LYS A 125 -0.93 3.71 3.23
N SER A 126 -0.28 3.03 4.18
CA SER A 126 0.38 3.67 5.32
C SER A 126 1.82 3.98 4.96
N GLU A 127 2.27 5.20 5.22
CA GLU A 127 3.67 5.60 5.04
C GLU A 127 4.61 4.77 5.94
N ASN A 128 4.17 4.47 7.18
CA ASN A 128 4.94 3.65 8.12
C ASN A 128 5.13 2.23 7.56
N VAL A 129 4.05 1.60 7.10
CA VAL A 129 4.09 0.25 6.53
C VAL A 129 4.94 0.22 5.25
N GLN A 130 4.78 1.20 4.36
CA GLN A 130 5.57 1.32 3.13
C GLN A 130 7.06 1.49 3.41
N GLY A 131 7.42 2.36 4.36
CA GLY A 131 8.80 2.59 4.76
C GLY A 131 9.44 1.32 5.31
N THR A 132 8.76 0.62 6.23
CA THR A 132 9.30 -0.62 6.81
C THR A 132 9.38 -1.76 5.79
N VAL A 133 8.37 -1.94 4.94
CA VAL A 133 8.40 -2.95 3.88
C VAL A 133 9.56 -2.71 2.92
N SER A 134 9.82 -1.46 2.53
CA SER A 134 10.97 -1.11 1.69
C SER A 134 12.29 -1.54 2.31
N LEU A 135 12.48 -1.29 3.61
CA LEU A 135 13.66 -1.74 4.35
C LEU A 135 13.79 -3.27 4.37
N ILE A 136 12.68 -3.99 4.54
CA ILE A 136 12.68 -5.46 4.54
C ILE A 136 13.08 -6.01 3.16
N VAL A 137 12.55 -5.45 2.07
CA VAL A 137 12.89 -5.87 0.70
C VAL A 137 14.38 -5.64 0.43
N ILE A 138 14.92 -4.48 0.83
CA ILE A 138 16.35 -4.18 0.72
C ILE A 138 17.20 -5.18 1.51
N ALA A 139 16.79 -5.48 2.75
CA ALA A 139 17.49 -6.44 3.60
C ALA A 139 17.42 -7.88 3.03
N HIS A 140 16.26 -8.29 2.50
CA HIS A 140 16.08 -9.59 1.86
C HIS A 140 17.00 -9.74 0.64
N HIS A 141 17.10 -8.70 -0.18
CA HIS A 141 18.03 -8.64 -1.29
C HIS A 141 19.51 -8.74 -0.85
N ALA A 142 19.87 -8.07 0.24
CA ALA A 142 21.21 -8.14 0.81
C ALA A 142 21.55 -9.53 1.38
N GLY A 143 20.59 -10.26 1.93
CA GLY A 143 20.79 -11.61 2.45
C GLY A 143 20.65 -12.73 1.42
N GLY A 144 19.76 -12.57 0.44
CA GLY A 144 19.38 -13.62 -0.51
C GLY A 144 20.17 -13.61 -1.82
N ASN A 145 20.64 -12.43 -2.28
CA ASN A 145 21.44 -12.34 -3.50
C ASN A 145 22.22 -11.01 -3.68
N ILE A 146 22.94 -10.56 -2.64
CA ILE A 146 23.75 -9.34 -2.73
C ILE A 146 24.78 -9.39 -3.87
N ILE A 147 25.27 -10.58 -4.22
CA ILE A 147 26.24 -10.78 -5.30
C ILE A 147 25.67 -10.29 -6.64
N LYS A 148 24.47 -10.75 -7.04
CA LYS A 148 23.85 -10.29 -8.30
C LYS A 148 23.58 -8.79 -8.32
N ILE A 149 23.24 -8.21 -7.17
CA ILE A 149 22.98 -6.77 -7.05
C ILE A 149 24.28 -5.99 -7.22
N LEU A 150 25.36 -6.43 -6.58
CA LEU A 150 26.69 -5.82 -6.75
C LEU A 150 27.21 -5.99 -8.18
N GLU A 151 26.97 -7.12 -8.84
CA GLU A 151 27.32 -7.35 -10.25
C GLU A 151 26.58 -6.36 -11.16
N SER A 152 25.27 -6.20 -10.97
CA SER A 152 24.44 -5.26 -11.73
C SER A 152 24.83 -3.80 -11.47
N ALA A 153 25.12 -3.44 -10.22
CA ALA A 153 25.62 -2.12 -9.86
C ALA A 153 27.00 -1.84 -10.49
N ALA A 154 27.90 -2.82 -10.49
CA ALA A 154 29.21 -2.70 -11.12
C ALA A 154 29.11 -2.54 -12.64
N GLU A 155 28.16 -3.21 -13.28
CA GLU A 155 27.88 -3.04 -14.71
C GLU A 155 27.34 -1.63 -15.03
N SER A 156 26.37 -1.16 -14.25
CA SER A 156 25.84 0.21 -14.37
C SER A 156 26.93 1.26 -14.17
N ALA A 157 27.81 1.08 -13.17
CA ALA A 157 28.95 1.97 -12.94
C ALA A 157 29.95 1.97 -14.11
N ARG A 158 30.25 0.80 -14.69
CA ARG A 158 31.10 0.70 -15.90
C ARG A 158 30.47 1.43 -17.09
N MET A 159 29.16 1.28 -17.28
CA MET A 159 28.41 1.96 -18.34
C MET A 159 28.46 3.49 -18.17
N MET A 160 28.16 3.99 -16.97
CA MET A 160 28.25 5.43 -16.66
C MET A 160 29.66 5.99 -16.90
N ARG A 161 30.71 5.26 -16.50
CA ARG A 161 32.10 5.66 -16.75
C ARG A 161 32.45 5.68 -18.25
N GLY A 162 31.93 4.73 -19.02
CA GLY A 162 32.06 4.71 -20.48
C GLY A 162 31.45 5.95 -21.13
N LEU A 163 30.21 6.27 -20.77
CA LEU A 163 29.50 7.47 -21.25
C LEU A 163 30.25 8.76 -20.90
N ALA A 164 30.75 8.89 -19.67
CA ALA A 164 31.54 10.05 -19.25
C ALA A 164 32.84 10.20 -20.06
N LYS A 165 33.51 9.08 -20.38
CA LYS A 165 34.73 9.07 -21.20
C LYS A 165 34.46 9.49 -22.65
N GLU A 166 33.33 9.07 -23.22
CA GLU A 166 32.90 9.54 -24.54
C GLU A 166 32.60 11.04 -24.57
N GLN A 167 31.91 11.57 -23.55
CA GLN A 167 31.65 13.01 -23.45
C GLN A 167 32.96 13.82 -23.38
N ALA A 168 33.91 13.39 -22.55
CA ALA A 168 35.21 14.04 -22.45
C ALA A 168 36.01 13.98 -23.77
N SER A 169 35.96 12.84 -24.48
CA SER A 169 36.62 12.69 -25.78
C SER A 169 36.01 13.57 -26.87
N LYS A 170 34.68 13.77 -26.86
CA LYS A 170 33.99 14.63 -27.84
C LYS A 170 34.30 16.10 -27.59
N LEU A 171 34.30 16.56 -26.35
CA LEU A 171 34.62 17.95 -26.01
C LEU A 171 36.07 18.32 -26.36
N GLY A 172 37.03 17.40 -26.15
CA GLY A 172 38.43 17.62 -26.51
C GLY A 172 38.73 17.63 -28.01
N GLN A 173 37.78 17.28 -28.90
CA GLN A 173 37.95 17.38 -30.35
C GLN A 173 37.50 18.72 -30.94
N TYR A 174 36.79 19.57 -30.18
CA TYR A 174 36.30 20.88 -30.63
C TYR A 174 37.14 22.07 -30.13
N THR A 175 38.21 21.83 -29.38
CA THR A 175 39.21 22.82 -28.92
C THR A 175 40.58 22.47 -29.46
#